data_AF-A0AAV5UVM0-F1
#
_entry.id   AF-A0AAV5UVM0-F1
#
_cell.length_a   1.000
_cell.length_b   1.000
_cell.length_c   1.000
_cell.angle_alpha   90.00
_cell.angle_beta   90.00
_cell.angle_gamma   90.00
#
_symmetry.space_group_name_H-M   'P 1'
#
loop_
_entity.id
_entity.type
_entity.pdbx_description
1 polymer ?
#
loop_
_entity_poly.entity_id
_entity_poly.type
_entity_poly.pdbx_seq_one_letter_code
_entity_poly.pdbx_strand_id
1 'polypeptide(L)'
;YKYTFSTIREQSISSSTMNSSMICIFFTFIILSASAVPTCGRNEVFRQCSTTCEADCGKPPVFACNRMCGPPKCQCDTGFFRKSNGQCVAQSEC
;
A
#
# COMPACT_ATOMS: atom_id res chain seq x y z
N TYR A 1 10.09 -13.56 -3.22
CA TYR A 1 9.02 -14.10 -2.35
C TYR A 1 8.51 -12.95 -1.49
N LYS A 2 7.37 -12.28 -1.67
CA LYS A 2 6.06 -12.65 -2.20
C LYS A 2 5.22 -11.38 -2.51
N TYR A 3 5.62 -10.48 -3.40
CA TYR A 3 4.74 -9.32 -3.70
C TYR A 3 4.71 -8.90 -5.18
N THR A 4 4.89 -9.86 -6.09
CA THR A 4 4.72 -9.64 -7.54
C THR A 4 3.50 -10.40 -8.10
N PHE A 5 2.62 -10.94 -7.25
CA PHE A 5 1.55 -11.87 -7.68
C PHE A 5 0.16 -11.55 -7.12
N SER A 6 -0.26 -10.29 -7.06
CA SER A 6 -1.63 -9.99 -6.59
C SER A 6 -2.41 -8.97 -7.40
N THR A 7 -1.98 -8.65 -8.62
CA THR A 7 -2.77 -7.78 -9.51
C THR A 7 -2.92 -8.34 -10.92
N ILE A 8 -3.01 -9.67 -11.04
CA ILE A 8 -3.63 -10.29 -12.23
C ILE A 8 -5.01 -10.75 -11.79
N ARG A 9 -5.95 -9.80 -11.68
CA ARG A 9 -7.36 -10.14 -11.83
C ARG A 9 -7.51 -10.50 -13.30
N GLU A 10 -7.90 -11.73 -13.57
CA GLU A 10 -8.35 -12.19 -14.87
C GLU A 10 -9.26 -11.13 -15.50
N GLN A 11 -8.79 -10.50 -16.58
CA GLN A 11 -9.70 -9.90 -17.54
C GLN A 11 -9.64 -10.80 -18.76
N SER A 12 -10.60 -11.73 -18.80
CA SER A 12 -10.96 -12.49 -19.98
C SER A 12 -11.33 -11.52 -21.09
N ILE A 13 -10.38 -11.17 -21.96
CA ILE A 13 -10.67 -10.43 -23.18
C ILE A 13 -11.30 -11.45 -24.12
N SER A 14 -12.63 -11.50 -24.14
CA SER A 14 -13.39 -12.25 -25.14
C SER A 14 -13.06 -11.65 -26.51
N SER A 15 -12.33 -12.42 -27.31
CA SER A 15 -11.95 -12.09 -28.69
C SER A 15 -13.19 -11.87 -29.55
N SER A 16 -13.66 -10.63 -29.61
CA SER A 16 -14.72 -10.20 -30.52
C SER A 16 -14.17 -9.00 -31.28
N THR A 17 -14.23 -9.02 -32.60
CA THR A 17 -13.67 -7.98 -33.49
C THR A 17 -14.23 -6.60 -33.15
N MET A 18 -13.49 -5.79 -32.41
CA MET A 18 -13.93 -4.46 -31.97
C MET A 18 -13.63 -3.42 -33.04
N ASN A 19 -14.66 -2.71 -33.48
CA ASN A 19 -14.54 -1.61 -34.44
C ASN A 19 -13.68 -0.45 -33.87
N SER A 20 -13.07 0.34 -34.75
CA SER A 20 -12.17 1.46 -34.39
C SER A 20 -12.77 2.43 -33.36
N SER A 21 -14.09 2.63 -33.41
CA SER A 21 -14.82 3.49 -32.47
C SER A 21 -14.98 2.88 -31.07
N MET A 22 -15.18 1.57 -30.95
CA MET A 22 -15.26 0.83 -29.67
C MET A 22 -13.90 0.67 -29.00
N ILE A 23 -12.83 0.65 -29.81
CA ILE A 23 -11.44 0.63 -29.33
C ILE A 23 -11.12 1.93 -28.57
N CYS A 24 -11.46 3.10 -29.13
CA CYS A 24 -11.24 4.40 -28.48
C CYS A 24 -11.98 4.53 -27.15
N ILE A 25 -13.21 4.01 -27.05
CA ILE A 25 -14.01 4.07 -25.83
C ILE A 25 -13.44 3.15 -24.75
N PHE A 26 -12.95 1.97 -25.11
CA PHE A 26 -12.25 1.10 -24.16
C PHE A 26 -10.96 1.73 -23.66
N PHE A 27 -10.13 2.29 -24.54
CA PHE A 27 -8.89 2.94 -24.13
C PHE A 27 -9.12 4.16 -23.23
N THR A 28 -10.17 4.96 -23.45
CA THR A 28 -10.49 6.09 -22.54
C THR A 28 -11.08 5.62 -21.20
N PHE A 29 -11.84 4.53 -21.18
CA PHE A 29 -12.37 3.92 -19.95
C PHE A 29 -11.26 3.29 -19.09
N ILE A 30 -10.25 2.69 -19.73
CA ILE A 30 -9.06 2.12 -19.06
C ILE A 30 -8.21 3.23 -18.44
N ILE A 31 -8.07 4.40 -19.09
CA ILE A 31 -7.34 5.54 -18.52
C ILE A 31 -8.06 6.10 -17.27
N LEU A 32 -9.39 6.10 -17.25
CA LEU A 32 -10.18 6.60 -16.11
C LEU A 32 -10.12 5.69 -14.87
N SER A 33 -9.82 4.40 -15.06
CA SER A 33 -9.78 3.40 -13.99
C SER A 33 -8.40 3.23 -13.34
N ALA A 34 -7.48 4.17 -13.58
CA ALA A 34 -6.20 4.24 -12.89
C ALA A 34 -6.42 4.42 -11.38
N SER A 35 -6.35 3.31 -10.65
CA SER A 35 -6.35 3.33 -9.18
C SER A 35 -5.03 3.94 -8.73
N ALA A 36 -5.10 5.13 -8.13
CA ALA A 36 -3.95 5.77 -7.52
C ALA A 36 -3.43 4.85 -6.40
N VAL A 37 -2.24 4.28 -6.59
CA VAL A 37 -1.54 3.57 -5.52
C VAL A 37 -1.28 4.58 -4.41
N PRO A 38 -1.70 4.34 -3.16
CA PRO A 38 -1.44 5.27 -2.07
C PRO A 38 0.07 5.45 -1.89
N THR A 39 0.54 6.69 -2.07
CA THR A 39 1.93 7.06 -1.83
C THR A 39 2.11 7.36 -0.34
N CYS A 40 3.05 6.67 0.29
CA CYS A 40 3.38 6.89 1.70
C CYS A 40 4.52 7.88 1.87
N GLY A 41 4.65 8.43 3.08
CA GLY A 41 5.73 9.34 3.44
C GLY A 41 7.09 8.64 3.49
N ARG A 42 8.12 9.43 3.80
CA ARG A 42 9.47 8.91 3.99
C ARG A 42 9.49 7.93 5.17
N ASN A 43 10.14 6.77 4.95
CA ASN A 43 10.25 5.66 5.89
C ASN A 43 8.90 5.03 6.30
N GLU A 44 7.91 5.11 5.41
CA GLU A 44 6.63 4.45 5.57
C GLU A 44 6.38 3.50 4.40
N VAL A 45 5.60 2.46 4.67
CA VAL A 45 5.14 1.51 3.65
C VAL A 45 3.63 1.33 3.76
N PHE A 46 2.96 1.27 2.61
CA PHE A 46 1.53 1.00 2.60
C PHE A 46 1.29 -0.46 2.98
N ARG A 47 0.53 -0.69 4.05
CA ARG A 47 0.14 -2.01 4.52
C ARG A 47 -1.35 -2.16 4.33
N GLN A 48 -1.79 -3.12 3.52
CA GLN A 48 -3.21 -3.46 3.40
C GLN A 48 -3.78 -4.02 4.72
N CYS A 49 -2.96 -4.74 5.47
CA CYS A 49 -3.21 -5.21 6.83
C CYS A 49 -2.15 -4.59 7.73
N SER A 50 -2.47 -3.48 8.38
CA SER A 50 -1.52 -2.79 9.27
C SER A 50 -1.43 -3.50 10.62
N THR A 51 -0.27 -3.43 11.28
CA THR A 51 -0.12 -3.92 12.66
C THR A 51 -0.47 -2.81 13.65
N THR A 52 -1.05 -3.17 14.80
CA THR A 52 -1.31 -2.25 15.91
C THR A 52 -0.07 -1.97 16.77
N CYS A 53 1.06 -2.64 16.49
CA CYS A 53 2.31 -2.51 17.23
C CYS A 53 3.37 -1.67 16.50
N GLU A 54 2.98 -0.52 15.96
CA GLU A 54 4.00 0.36 15.42
C GLU A 54 4.91 0.86 16.55
N ALA A 55 6.21 1.00 16.28
CA ALA A 55 7.15 1.53 17.25
C ALA A 55 6.98 3.05 17.37
N ASP A 56 6.85 3.56 18.59
CA ASP A 56 6.77 5.00 18.88
C ASP A 56 8.07 5.50 19.51
N CYS A 57 8.50 6.71 19.18
CA CYS A 57 9.62 7.35 19.88
C CYS A 57 9.33 7.48 21.38
N GLY A 58 10.31 7.18 22.22
CA GLY A 58 10.21 7.25 23.68
C GLY A 58 9.42 6.12 24.34
N LYS A 59 8.95 5.13 23.57
CA LYS A 59 8.34 3.90 24.11
C LYS A 59 9.26 2.70 23.89
N PRO A 60 9.28 1.73 24.82
CA PRO A 60 10.00 0.49 24.59
C PRO A 60 9.40 -0.24 23.37
N PRO A 61 10.23 -0.85 22.51
CA PRO A 61 9.75 -1.59 21.35
C PRO A 61 8.90 -2.79 21.79
N VAL A 62 7.78 -2.98 21.10
CA VAL A 62 6.86 -4.10 21.36
C VAL A 62 7.29 -5.30 20.50
N PHE A 63 7.77 -6.36 21.15
CA PHE A 63 8.24 -7.58 20.46
C PHE A 63 7.13 -8.60 20.18
N ALA A 64 6.03 -8.53 20.94
CA ALA A 64 4.91 -9.46 20.83
C ALA A 64 3.69 -8.75 20.27
N CYS A 65 3.37 -9.05 19.01
CA CYS A 65 2.24 -8.45 18.31
C CYS A 65 1.17 -9.46 17.98
N ASN A 66 -0.07 -9.04 18.20
CA ASN A 66 -1.21 -9.84 17.74
C ASN A 66 -1.16 -9.96 16.21
N ARG A 67 -1.79 -11.02 15.69
CA ARG A 67 -1.90 -11.25 14.24
C ARG A 67 -3.16 -10.60 13.65
N MET A 68 -3.78 -9.67 14.37
CA MET A 68 -4.98 -9.00 13.89
C MET A 68 -4.61 -7.94 12.86
N CYS A 69 -5.40 -7.84 11.80
CA CYS A 69 -5.24 -6.79 10.81
C CYS A 69 -5.94 -5.52 11.27
N GLY A 70 -5.17 -4.46 11.42
CA GLY A 70 -5.69 -3.10 11.40
C GLY A 70 -6.12 -2.68 9.99
N PRO A 71 -6.77 -1.52 9.86
CA PRO A 71 -7.19 -0.98 8.57
C PRO A 71 -5.98 -0.71 7.64
N PRO A 72 -6.17 -0.67 6.31
CA PRO A 72 -5.13 -0.29 5.38
C PRO A 72 -4.61 1.12 5.66
N LYS A 73 -3.28 1.28 5.83
CA LYS A 73 -2.66 2.61 6.03
C LYS A 73 -1.18 2.60 5.66
N CYS A 74 -0.62 3.80 5.54
CA CYS A 74 0.83 4.00 5.61
C CYS A 74 1.29 3.75 7.04
N GLN A 75 2.23 2.83 7.18
CA GLN A 75 2.78 2.40 8.46
C GLN A 75 4.28 2.61 8.44
N CYS A 76 4.89 3.03 9.56
CA CYS A 76 6.36 3.12 9.65
C CYS A 76 6.98 1.79 9.23
N ASP A 77 8.02 1.87 8.41
CA ASP A 77 8.72 0.66 8.00
C ASP A 77 9.50 0.05 9.18
N THR A 78 9.92 -1.19 9.02
CA THR A 78 10.57 -1.95 10.08
C THR A 78 11.87 -1.25 10.51
N GLY A 79 12.02 -0.97 11.81
CA GLY A 79 13.18 -0.27 12.36
C GLY A 79 13.01 1.26 12.47
N PHE A 80 11.90 1.81 11.98
CA PHE A 80 11.56 3.23 12.13
C PHE A 80 10.53 3.44 13.24
N PHE A 81 10.60 4.60 13.87
CA PHE A 81 9.80 4.99 15.02
C PHE A 81 8.94 6.20 14.68
N ARG A 82 7.67 6.18 15.09
CA ARG A 82 6.75 7.29 14.89
C ARG A 82 6.99 8.38 15.93
N LYS A 83 7.19 9.61 15.45
CA LYS A 83 7.20 10.84 16.26
C LYS A 83 5.78 11.34 16.53
N SER A 84 5.66 12.24 17.50
CA SER A 84 4.42 12.98 17.79
C SER A 84 3.90 13.81 16.63
N ASN A 85 4.79 14.26 15.72
CA ASN A 85 4.41 14.97 14.49
C ASN A 85 3.98 14.04 13.34
N GLY A 86 3.91 12.73 13.59
CA GLY A 86 3.48 11.73 12.62
C GLY A 86 4.56 11.21 11.67
N GLN A 87 5.79 11.71 11.73
CA GLN A 87 6.90 11.25 10.87
C GLN A 87 7.55 9.98 11.40
N CYS A 88 7.98 9.10 10.50
CA CYS A 88 8.76 7.90 10.81
C CYS A 88 10.26 8.18 10.65
N VAL A 89 11.02 8.00 11.73
CA VAL A 89 12.46 8.30 11.78
C VAL A 89 13.28 7.15 12.32
N ALA A 90 14.60 7.18 12.13
CA ALA A 90 15.49 6.22 12.77
C ALA A 90 15.46 6.42 14.30
N GLN A 91 15.77 5.38 15.06
CA GLN A 91 15.79 5.47 16.53
C GLN A 91 16.74 6.57 17.05
N SER A 92 17.84 6.83 16.34
CA SER A 92 18.81 7.91 16.65
C SER A 92 18.26 9.32 16.39
N GLU A 93 17.15 9.43 15.67
CA GLU A 93 16.48 10.68 15.32
C GLU A 93 15.17 10.88 16.12
N CYS A 94 14.83 9.92 16.98
CA CYS A 94 14.01 10.19 18.16
C CYS A 94 14.84 11.04 19.14
#